data_AF-A0A8T7EUX8-F1
#
_entry.id   AF-A0A8T7EUX8-F1
#
_cell.length_a   1.000
_cell.length_b   1.000
_cell.length_c   1.000
_cell.angle_alpha   90.00
_cell.angle_beta   90.00
_cell.angle_gamma   90.00
#
_symmetry.space_group_name_H-M   'P 1'
#
loop_
_entity.id
_entity.type
_entity.pdbx_description
1 polymer ?
#
loop_
_entity_poly.entity_id
_entity_poly.type
_entity_poly.pdbx_seq_one_letter_code
_entity_poly.pdbx_strand_id
1 'polypeptide(L)'
;MLGVLLRERLDQFDNSAQEATTPIVTRDEIVEMLMPFLPQRGDERATHRKIRTWINQTCEIGFLKPTDKEETRFEIRRILKAKFDSVQLQEIRAILEAYRPDEREEDTDDE
;
A
#
# COMPACT_ATOMS: atom_id res chain seq x y z
N MET A 1 -3.11 -1.02 6.09
CA MET A 1 -3.16 -0.33 4.78
C MET A 1 -2.02 -0.76 3.86
N LEU A 2 -0.78 -0.32 4.07
CA LEU A 2 0.36 -0.61 3.17
C LEU A 2 0.60 -2.12 2.92
N GLY A 3 0.47 -2.98 3.94
CA GLY A 3 0.70 -4.42 3.78
C GLY A 3 -0.25 -5.13 2.80
N VAL A 4 -1.50 -4.67 2.65
CA VAL A 4 -2.46 -5.28 1.71
C VAL A 4 -2.08 -4.94 0.27
N LEU A 5 -1.71 -3.69 0.01
CA LEU A 5 -1.25 -3.24 -1.30
C LEU A 5 0.05 -3.93 -1.72
N LEU A 6 0.98 -4.12 -0.77
CA LEU A 6 2.21 -4.87 -1.03
C LEU A 6 1.94 -6.35 -1.33
N ARG A 7 0.95 -6.97 -0.69
CA ARG A 7 0.54 -8.35 -1.01
C ARG A 7 -0.03 -8.44 -2.42
N GLU A 8 -0.91 -7.51 -2.78
CA GLU A 8 -1.49 -7.47 -4.13
C GLU A 8 -0.42 -7.25 -5.21
N ARG A 9 0.53 -6.34 -4.96
CA ARG A 9 1.70 -6.12 -5.83
C ARG A 9 2.60 -7.36 -5.93
N LEU A 10 2.75 -8.12 -4.85
CA LEU A 10 3.47 -9.39 -4.82
C LEU A 10 2.74 -10.47 -5.63
N ASP A 11 1.42 -10.55 -5.55
CA ASP A 11 0.62 -11.48 -6.34
C ASP A 11 0.64 -11.11 -7.83
N GLN A 12 0.60 -9.82 -8.18
CA GLN A 12 0.81 -9.36 -9.56
C GLN A 12 2.19 -9.74 -10.09
N PHE A 13 3.23 -9.66 -9.25
CA PHE A 13 4.59 -10.06 -9.61
C PHE A 13 4.74 -11.58 -9.74
N ASP A 14 4.10 -12.36 -8.86
CA ASP A 14 4.12 -13.82 -8.96
C ASP A 14 3.34 -14.33 -10.19
N ASN A 15 2.34 -13.57 -10.66
CA ASN A 15 1.56 -13.88 -11.86
C ASN A 15 2.16 -13.26 -13.13
N SER A 16 3.05 -12.27 -13.03
CA SER A 16 3.77 -11.75 -14.19
C SER A 16 4.85 -12.76 -14.58
N ALA A 17 4.87 -13.15 -15.86
CA ALA A 17 5.92 -13.99 -16.43
C ALA A 17 7.24 -13.18 -16.59
N GLN A 18 7.75 -12.59 -15.49
CA GLN A 18 8.95 -11.77 -15.47
C GLN A 18 10.19 -12.60 -15.16
N GLU A 19 11.29 -12.30 -15.86
CA GLU A 19 12.64 -12.85 -15.61
C GLU A 19 13.21 -12.46 -14.23
N ALA A 20 12.64 -11.44 -13.58
CA ALA A 20 13.11 -10.96 -12.29
C ALA A 20 12.74 -11.94 -11.17
N THR A 21 13.74 -12.45 -10.46
CA THR A 21 13.55 -13.40 -9.34
C THR A 21 13.02 -12.72 -8.08
N THR A 22 13.13 -11.39 -7.98
CA THR A 22 12.88 -10.63 -6.76
C THR A 22 11.90 -9.47 -7.00
N PRO A 23 10.78 -9.40 -6.25
CA PRO A 23 9.83 -8.30 -6.34
C PRO A 23 10.41 -7.04 -5.67
N ILE A 24 10.79 -6.05 -6.48
CA ILE A 24 11.29 -4.75 -6.03
C ILE A 24 10.21 -3.68 -6.26
N VAL A 25 10.07 -2.77 -5.31
CA VAL A 25 9.21 -1.58 -5.40
C VAL A 25 9.97 -0.35 -4.93
N THR A 26 9.75 0.78 -5.59
CA THR A 26 10.31 2.07 -5.22
C THR A 26 9.45 2.78 -4.17
N ARG A 27 10.04 3.74 -3.46
CA ARG A 27 9.30 4.62 -2.55
C ARG A 27 8.18 5.37 -3.28
N ASP A 28 8.47 5.86 -4.48
CA ASP A 28 7.52 6.64 -5.26
C ASP A 28 6.35 5.77 -5.73
N GLU A 29 6.60 4.53 -6.19
CA GLU A 29 5.53 3.56 -6.46
C GLU A 29 4.68 3.28 -5.21
N ILE A 30 5.27 3.18 -4.01
CA ILE A 30 4.50 3.02 -2.76
C ILE A 30 3.61 4.24 -2.50
N VAL A 31 4.11 5.45 -2.74
CA VAL A 31 3.34 6.69 -2.59
C VAL A 31 2.18 6.70 -3.58
N GLU A 32 2.42 6.39 -4.85
CA GLU A 32 1.41 6.32 -5.90
C GLU A 32 0.32 5.28 -5.57
N MET A 33 0.71 4.11 -5.07
CA MET A 33 -0.24 3.08 -4.64
C MET A 33 -1.11 3.54 -3.44
N LEU A 34 -0.59 4.38 -2.56
CA LEU A 34 -1.30 4.85 -1.36
C LEU A 34 -2.16 6.09 -1.62
N MET A 35 -1.75 6.97 -2.55
CA MET A 35 -2.44 8.21 -2.91
C MET A 35 -3.96 8.07 -3.08
N PRO A 36 -4.51 7.10 -3.86
CA PRO A 36 -5.95 7.02 -4.10
C PRO A 36 -6.76 6.67 -2.85
N PHE A 37 -6.11 6.16 -1.81
CA PHE A 37 -6.76 5.76 -0.56
C PHE A 37 -6.57 6.80 0.56
N LEU A 38 -5.92 7.93 0.27
CA LEU A 38 -5.67 9.00 1.22
C LEU A 38 -6.63 10.17 0.96
N PRO A 39 -7.12 10.85 2.02
CA PRO A 39 -8.02 11.97 1.85
C PRO A 39 -7.31 13.12 1.13
N GLN A 40 -7.83 13.52 -0.04
CA GLN A 40 -7.29 14.59 -0.87
C GLN A 40 -7.28 15.98 -0.18
N ARG A 41 -7.95 16.14 0.96
CA ARG A 41 -8.03 17.40 1.73
C ARG A 41 -6.90 17.61 2.75
N GLY A 42 -5.94 16.69 2.86
CA GLY A 42 -4.82 16.79 3.80
C GLY A 42 -3.60 17.54 3.25
N ASP A 43 -2.85 18.21 4.12
CA ASP A 43 -1.52 18.78 3.80
C ASP A 43 -0.60 17.70 3.20
N GLU A 44 -0.19 17.86 1.94
CA GLU A 44 0.70 16.95 1.22
C GLU A 44 1.98 16.64 2.01
N ARG A 45 2.51 17.61 2.76
CA ARG A 45 3.71 17.41 3.60
C ARG A 45 3.41 16.48 4.77
N ALA A 46 2.23 16.58 5.37
CA ALA A 46 1.80 15.68 6.44
C ALA A 46 1.54 14.27 5.89
N THR A 47 0.95 14.17 4.70
CA THR A 47 0.72 12.92 3.99
C THR A 47 2.03 12.19 3.69
N HIS A 48 3.01 12.89 3.11
CA HIS A 48 4.32 12.31 2.80
C HIS A 48 5.06 11.82 4.07
N ARG A 49 4.94 12.55 5.20
CA ARG A 49 5.49 12.10 6.49
C ARG A 49 4.81 10.84 7.02
N LYS A 50 3.48 10.73 6.88
CA LYS A 50 2.73 9.53 7.27
C LYS A 50 3.14 8.32 6.44
N ILE A 51 3.25 8.47 5.12
CA ILE A 51 3.68 7.40 4.22
C ILE A 51 5.08 6.92 4.60
N ARG A 52 6.03 7.84 4.84
CA ARG A 52 7.38 7.47 5.31
C ARG A 52 7.34 6.68 6.61
N THR A 53 6.50 7.08 7.56
CA THR A 53 6.35 6.37 8.84
C THR A 53 5.85 4.94 8.61
N TRP A 54 4.85 4.75 7.74
CA TRP A 54 4.33 3.42 7.42
C TRP A 54 5.35 2.54 6.70
N ILE A 55 6.16 3.10 5.80
CA ILE A 55 7.25 2.36 5.15
C ILE A 55 8.23 1.85 6.21
N ASN A 56 8.67 2.72 7.13
CA ASN A 56 9.60 2.34 8.19
C ASN A 56 9.03 1.24 9.10
N GLN A 57 7.78 1.37 9.54
CA GLN A 57 7.10 0.32 10.33
C GLN A 57 7.02 -1.01 9.57
N THR A 58 6.77 -0.93 8.26
CA THR A 58 6.68 -2.12 7.39
C THR A 58 8.05 -2.78 7.20
N CYS A 59 9.14 -2.00 7.18
CA CYS A 59 10.51 -2.49 7.21
C CYS A 59 10.85 -3.17 8.55
N GLU A 60 10.48 -2.57 9.68
CA GLU A 60 10.73 -3.11 11.03
C GLU A 60 10.07 -4.48 11.25
N ILE A 61 8.85 -4.66 10.73
CA ILE A 61 8.11 -5.94 10.79
C ILE A 61 8.68 -6.97 9.80
N GLY A 62 9.51 -6.54 8.84
CA GLY A 62 10.19 -7.39 7.87
C GLY A 62 9.38 -7.69 6.60
N PHE A 63 8.38 -6.88 6.29
CA PHE A 63 7.59 -6.98 5.05
C PHE A 63 8.28 -6.30 3.86
N LEU A 64 9.01 -5.22 4.14
CA LEU A 64 9.90 -4.56 3.18
C LEU A 64 11.34 -4.70 3.65
N LYS A 65 12.27 -4.75 2.70
CA LYS A 65 13.71 -4.67 2.98
C LYS A 65 14.35 -3.65 2.05
N PRO A 66 14.97 -2.58 2.56
CA PRO A 66 15.68 -1.63 1.71
C PRO A 66 16.83 -2.32 0.97
N THR A 67 16.95 -2.01 -0.31
CA THR A 67 17.97 -2.57 -1.21
C THR A 67 19.13 -1.60 -1.44
N ASP A 68 18.95 -0.35 -1.02
CA ASP A 68 19.88 0.75 -1.17
C ASP A 68 20.03 1.53 0.14
N LYS A 69 21.11 2.30 0.24
CA LYS A 69 21.39 3.14 1.42
C LYS A 69 20.47 4.36 1.52
N GLU A 70 19.88 4.77 0.40
CA GLU A 70 19.00 5.93 0.33
C GLU A 70 17.53 5.57 0.62
N GLU A 71 17.24 4.29 0.87
CA GLU A 71 15.89 3.77 1.14
C GLU A 71 14.88 4.22 0.04
N THR A 72 15.33 4.21 -1.21
CA THR A 72 14.50 4.53 -2.37
C THR A 72 13.87 3.28 -2.96
N ARG A 73 14.45 2.11 -2.70
CA ARG A 73 14.02 0.82 -3.26
C ARG A 73 13.92 -0.24 -2.20
N PHE A 74 12.83 -0.99 -2.24
CA PHE A 74 12.49 -2.00 -1.26
C PHE A 74 12.18 -3.32 -1.95
N GLU A 75 12.73 -4.41 -1.41
CA GLU A 75 12.32 -5.77 -1.72
C GLU A 75 11.05 -6.11 -0.93
N ILE A 76 10.02 -6.60 -1.62
CA ILE A 76 8.79 -7.09 -1.00
C ILE A 76 9.00 -8.53 -0.53
N ARG A 77 8.98 -8.75 0.78
CA ARG A 77 9.26 -10.08 1.35
C ARG A 77 8.02 -10.98 1.36
N ARG A 78 8.17 -12.21 0.86
CA ARG A 78 7.08 -13.23 0.79
C ARG A 78 6.44 -13.58 2.15
N ILE A 79 7.07 -13.24 3.27
CA ILE A 79 6.48 -13.37 4.62
C ILE A 79 5.14 -12.64 4.77
N LEU A 80 4.88 -11.62 3.92
CA LEU A 80 3.56 -10.99 3.75
C LEU A 80 2.43 -12.03 3.53
N LYS A 81 2.68 -13.11 2.78
CA LYS A 81 1.66 -14.15 2.51
C LYS A 81 1.32 -14.97 3.75
N ALA A 82 2.29 -15.18 4.65
CA ALA A 82 2.12 -15.97 5.86
C ALA A 82 1.57 -15.15 7.05
N LYS A 83 1.81 -13.84 7.06
CA LYS A 83 1.42 -12.94 8.16
C LYS A 83 0.06 -12.29 8.00
N PHE A 84 -0.44 -12.14 6.77
CA PHE A 84 -1.81 -11.71 6.52
C PHE A 84 -2.67 -12.94 6.21
N ASP A 85 -3.36 -13.47 7.22
CA ASP A 85 -4.40 -14.47 6.99
C ASP A 85 -5.65 -13.78 6.38
N SER A 86 -6.50 -14.56 5.71
CA SER A 86 -7.67 -14.11 4.95
C SER A 86 -8.60 -13.24 5.79
N VAL A 87 -8.69 -13.51 7.09
CA VAL A 87 -9.53 -12.78 8.06
C VAL A 87 -8.99 -11.35 8.32
N GLN A 88 -7.69 -11.20 8.59
CA GLN A 88 -7.07 -9.88 8.77
C GLN A 88 -7.06 -9.05 7.48
N LEU A 89 -6.97 -9.73 6.32
CA LEU A 89 -7.05 -9.07 5.03
C LEU A 89 -8.44 -8.44 4.82
N GLN A 90 -9.51 -9.14 5.20
CA GLN A 90 -10.89 -8.65 5.09
C GLN A 90 -11.16 -7.47 6.03
N GLU A 91 -10.68 -7.51 7.28
CA GLU A 91 -10.82 -6.39 8.22
C GLU A 91 -10.08 -5.14 7.72
N ILE A 92 -8.85 -5.30 7.21
CA ILE A 92 -8.09 -4.17 6.68
C ILE A 92 -8.75 -3.65 5.39
N ARG A 93 -9.27 -4.52 4.52
CA ARG A 93 -10.04 -4.09 3.33
C ARG A 93 -11.32 -3.35 3.71
N ALA A 94 -12.06 -3.81 4.71
CA ALA A 94 -13.27 -3.13 5.19
C ALA A 94 -12.96 -1.74 5.77
N ILE A 95 -11.86 -1.61 6.53
CA ILE A 95 -11.39 -0.31 7.00
C ILE A 95 -10.99 0.58 5.81
N LEU A 96 -10.33 0.02 4.79
CA LEU A 96 -9.92 0.78 3.61
C LEU A 96 -11.12 1.27 2.78
N GLU A 97 -12.15 0.45 2.60
CA GLU A 97 -13.37 0.88 1.90
C GLU A 97 -14.07 2.01 2.67
N ALA A 98 -14.08 1.96 4.00
CA ALA A 98 -14.63 3.02 4.84
C ALA A 98 -13.83 4.35 4.78
N TYR A 99 -12.56 4.32 4.37
CA TYR A 99 -11.73 5.51 4.16
C TYR A 99 -11.67 5.98 2.71
N ARG A 100 -12.20 5.20 1.76
CA ARG A 100 -12.45 5.70 0.40
C ARG A 100 -13.44 6.85 0.56
N PRO A 101 -13.08 8.09 0.20
CA PRO A 101 -14.04 9.16 0.22
C PRO A 101 -15.14 8.74 -0.74
N ASP A 102 -16.32 8.47 -0.17
CA ASP A 102 -17.60 8.37 -0.84
C ASP A 102 -17.58 9.38 -1.99
N GLU A 103 -17.45 8.91 -3.24
CA GLU A 103 -18.12 9.61 -4.33
C GLU A 103 -19.60 9.43 -4.02
N ARG A 104 -20.11 10.25 -3.09
CA ARG A 104 -21.53 10.54 -3.06
C ARG A 104 -21.81 11.15 -4.41
N GLU A 105 -22.32 10.31 -5.30
CA GLU A 105 -23.25 10.75 -6.31
C GLU A 105 -24.19 11.73 -5.58
N GLU A 106 -24.06 13.00 -5.94
CA GLU A 106 -25.14 13.96 -5.73
C GLU A 106 -26.29 13.42 -6.58
N ASP A 107 -27.10 12.53 -5.97
CA ASP A 107 -28.44 12.27 -6.45
C ASP A 107 -29.15 13.62 -6.42
N THR A 108 -29.14 14.20 -7.61
CA THR A 108 -29.99 15.30 -8.01
C THR A 108 -31.38 14.68 -8.01
N ASP A 109 -32.16 14.92 -6.97
CA ASP A 109 -33.60 14.77 -7.06
C ASP A 109 -34.22 16.13 -6.72
N ASP A 110 -34.79 16.69 -7.78
CA ASP A 110 -35.55 17.92 -7.91
C ASP A 110 -36.56 18.16 -6.78
N GLU A 111 -36.70 19.44 -6.39
CA GLU A 111 -37.99 20.03 -6.05
C GLU A 111 -38.22 21.30 -6.89
#